data_AF-A0A2V5P2L6-F1
#
_entry.id   AF-A0A2V5P2L6-F1
#
_cell.length_a   1.000
_cell.length_b   1.000
_cell.length_c   1.000
_cell.angle_alpha   90.00
_cell.angle_beta   90.00
_cell.angle_gamma   90.00
#
_symmetry.space_group_name_H-M   'P 1'
#
loop_
_entity.id
_entity.type
_entity.pdbx_description
1 polymer ?
#
loop_
_entity_poly.entity_id
_entity_poly.type
_entity_poly.pdbx_seq_one_letter_code
_entity_poly.pdbx_strand_id
1 'polypeptide(L)'
;MFTFTVTVEDREAPLAACWPAPNPSGKKIPPAGKNGNSGQNPDGYYQLLSKDNCDANPTLFVADSASGYVVGPFPSGDIVKITQNPGGTPDQQPGAQNVVAHIHLNGDALVYAVDAAGNVGASVWCEVP
;
A
#
# COMPACT_ATOMS: atom_id res chain seq x y z
N MET A 1 32.37 35.98 18.51
CA MET A 1 31.05 35.50 18.07
C MET A 1 31.23 34.03 17.81
N PHE A 2 30.55 33.16 18.58
CA PHE A 2 30.65 31.72 18.39
C PHE A 2 29.35 31.23 17.78
N THR A 3 29.46 30.52 16.67
CA THR A 3 28.36 29.75 16.08
C THR A 3 28.69 28.28 16.20
N PHE A 4 27.66 27.48 16.40
CA PHE A 4 27.73 26.03 16.32
C PHE A 4 26.61 25.54 15.41
N THR A 5 26.81 24.34 14.87
CA THR A 5 25.82 23.65 14.04
C THR A 5 25.21 22.52 14.85
N VAL A 6 23.89 22.38 14.75
CA VAL A 6 23.16 21.21 15.25
C VAL A 6 22.60 20.47 14.05
N THR A 7 22.89 19.18 13.96
CA THR A 7 22.25 18.28 13.00
C THR A 7 21.13 17.56 13.71
N VAL A 8 19.91 17.65 13.15
CA VAL A 8 18.77 16.85 13.58
C VAL A 8 18.60 15.73 12.56
N GLU A 9 18.65 14.49 13.03
CA GLU A 9 18.39 13.32 12.20
C GLU A 9 16.92 12.93 12.31
N ASP A 10 16.32 12.61 11.17
CA ASP A 10 15.00 12.01 11.13
C ASP A 10 15.08 10.50 11.40
N ARG A 11 14.35 10.07 12.42
CA ARG A 11 14.28 8.68 12.90
C ARG A 11 12.84 8.24 13.13
N GLU A 12 11.86 9.09 12.78
CA GLU A 12 10.46 8.73 12.87
C GLU A 12 10.13 7.83 11.68
N ALA A 13 9.39 6.75 11.92
CA ALA A 13 8.98 5.88 10.84
C ALA A 13 7.66 6.39 10.25
N PRO A 14 7.50 6.40 8.92
CA PRO A 14 6.26 6.82 8.30
C PRO A 14 5.13 5.85 8.63
N LEU A 15 3.90 6.35 8.60
CA LEU A 15 2.69 5.55 8.70
C LEU A 15 2.17 5.19 7.31
N ALA A 16 1.61 3.98 7.19
CA ALA A 16 0.91 3.51 6.01
C ALA A 16 -0.54 3.15 6.33
N ALA A 17 -1.41 3.26 5.34
CA ALA A 17 -2.79 2.79 5.39
C ALA A 17 -3.23 2.33 3.99
N CYS A 18 -4.18 1.39 3.94
CA CYS A 18 -4.87 1.02 2.73
C CYS A 18 -6.37 1.05 2.98
N TRP A 19 -7.08 1.88 2.22
CA TRP A 19 -8.49 2.12 2.40
C TRP A 19 -9.26 1.53 1.21
N PRO A 20 -10.37 0.81 1.42
CA PRO A 20 -11.19 0.33 0.33
C PRO A 20 -11.57 1.46 -0.65
N ALA A 21 -11.28 1.27 -1.93
CA ALA A 21 -11.57 2.22 -3.00
C ALA A 21 -12.72 1.75 -3.89
N PRO A 22 -13.46 2.66 -4.55
CA PRO A 22 -14.52 2.29 -5.47
C PRO A 22 -13.99 1.51 -6.67
N ASN A 23 -14.70 0.46 -7.05
CA ASN A 23 -14.48 -0.19 -8.34
C ASN A 23 -14.89 0.79 -9.47
N PRO A 24 -13.98 1.16 -10.40
CA PRO A 24 -14.28 2.15 -11.43
C PRO A 24 -15.49 1.78 -12.32
N SER A 25 -15.73 0.49 -12.56
CA SER A 25 -16.89 0.01 -13.33
C SER A 25 -18.20 0.00 -12.52
N GLY A 26 -18.12 -0.27 -11.21
CA GLY A 26 -19.28 -0.34 -10.32
C GLY A 26 -19.66 1.00 -9.64
N LYS A 27 -18.74 1.98 -9.65
CA LYS A 27 -18.82 3.29 -8.99
C LYS A 27 -19.17 3.23 -7.49
N LYS A 28 -18.93 2.09 -6.84
CA LYS A 28 -19.23 1.86 -5.42
C LYS A 28 -18.06 1.11 -4.79
N ILE A 29 -17.84 1.37 -3.50
CA ILE A 29 -17.01 0.52 -2.65
C ILE A 29 -17.90 -0.66 -2.27
N PRO A 30 -17.58 -1.90 -2.65
CA PRO A 30 -18.37 -3.04 -2.21
C PRO A 30 -18.23 -3.19 -0.68
N PRO A 31 -19.28 -3.69 0.01
CA PRO A 31 -19.16 -3.98 1.43
C PRO A 31 -18.06 -5.02 1.65
N ALA A 32 -17.32 -4.90 2.75
CA ALA A 32 -16.43 -5.95 3.22
C ALA A 32 -17.20 -7.27 3.24
N GLY A 33 -16.55 -8.35 2.81
CA GLY A 33 -17.23 -9.62 2.78
C GLY A 33 -17.51 -10.13 4.18
N LYS A 34 -18.56 -10.96 4.33
CA LYS A 34 -19.09 -11.35 5.63
C LYS A 34 -18.25 -12.42 6.35
N ASN A 35 -17.24 -12.96 5.68
CA ASN A 35 -16.44 -14.11 6.12
C ASN A 35 -14.95 -13.76 5.95
N GLY A 36 -14.06 -14.35 6.75
CA GLY A 36 -12.62 -14.04 6.73
C GLY A 36 -11.93 -14.22 5.37
N ASN A 37 -12.45 -15.09 4.51
CA ASN A 37 -11.92 -15.32 3.15
C ASN A 37 -12.42 -14.31 2.11
N SER A 38 -13.17 -13.28 2.52
CA SER A 38 -13.83 -12.37 1.58
C SER A 38 -13.17 -11.00 1.50
N GLY A 39 -12.03 -10.82 2.18
CA GLY A 39 -11.24 -9.59 2.20
C GLY A 39 -11.96 -8.38 2.80
N GLN A 40 -11.18 -7.32 3.04
CA GLN A 40 -11.72 -6.01 3.46
C GLN A 40 -12.48 -5.33 2.31
N ASN A 41 -12.07 -5.59 1.06
CA ASN A 41 -12.75 -5.18 -0.16
C ASN A 41 -12.80 -6.37 -1.14
N PRO A 42 -13.98 -6.97 -1.38
CA PRO A 42 -14.07 -8.13 -2.26
C PRO A 42 -13.77 -7.85 -3.74
N ASP A 43 -13.77 -6.58 -4.17
CA ASP A 43 -13.35 -6.21 -5.53
C ASP A 43 -11.84 -5.93 -5.61
N GLY A 44 -11.14 -5.91 -4.46
CA GLY A 44 -9.68 -5.76 -4.37
C GLY A 44 -9.15 -4.35 -4.62
N TYR A 45 -10.00 -3.33 -4.68
CA TYR A 45 -9.56 -1.95 -4.91
C TYR A 45 -9.17 -1.26 -3.60
N TYR A 46 -7.96 -0.72 -3.54
CA TYR A 46 -7.45 0.00 -2.38
C TYR A 46 -6.81 1.32 -2.78
N GLN A 47 -7.11 2.37 -2.02
CA GLN A 47 -6.35 3.60 -2.01
C GLN A 47 -5.21 3.45 -0.99
N LEU A 48 -3.97 3.64 -1.44
CA LEU A 48 -2.79 3.61 -0.59
C LEU A 48 -2.56 5.00 -0.02
N LEU A 49 -2.29 5.10 1.28
CA LEU A 49 -2.08 6.36 1.98
C LEU A 49 -0.83 6.26 2.85
N SER A 50 -0.03 7.32 2.85
CA SER A 50 1.09 7.49 3.76
C SER A 50 1.03 8.83 4.48
N LYS A 51 1.68 8.89 5.65
CA LYS A 51 1.88 10.11 6.42
C LYS A 51 3.17 10.02 7.21
N ASP A 52 3.93 11.11 7.21
CA ASP A 52 5.10 11.28 8.07
C ASP A 52 5.16 12.74 8.55
N ASN A 53 5.90 13.01 9.64
CA ASN A 53 6.02 14.34 10.22
C ASN A 53 7.21 15.14 9.63
N CYS A 54 8.22 14.45 9.11
CA CYS A 54 9.48 14.98 8.60
C CYS A 54 9.62 14.81 7.08
N ASP A 55 8.86 13.89 6.47
CA ASP A 55 8.69 13.73 5.03
C ASP A 55 7.24 14.01 4.59
N ALA A 56 7.09 14.91 3.62
CA ALA A 56 5.78 15.23 3.06
C ALA A 56 5.25 14.15 2.10
N ASN A 57 6.13 13.32 1.52
CA ASN A 57 5.76 12.33 0.51
C ASN A 57 6.45 10.96 0.73
N PRO A 58 6.18 10.26 1.84
CA PRO A 58 6.69 8.90 2.01
C PRO A 58 6.18 7.99 0.91
N THR A 59 7.06 7.16 0.37
CA THR A 59 6.74 6.22 -0.70
C THR A 59 6.13 4.95 -0.14
N LEU A 60 5.09 4.43 -0.79
CA LEU A 60 4.39 3.22 -0.38
C LEU A 60 4.83 2.01 -1.19
N PHE A 61 4.84 0.86 -0.54
CA PHE A 61 5.14 -0.44 -1.14
C PHE A 61 4.07 -1.45 -0.74
N VAL A 62 3.79 -2.37 -1.65
CA VAL A 62 2.89 -3.50 -1.44
C VAL A 62 3.73 -4.77 -1.45
N ALA A 63 3.78 -5.48 -0.34
CA ALA A 63 4.45 -6.77 -0.21
C ALA A 63 3.43 -7.91 -0.16
N ASP A 64 3.82 -9.06 -0.69
CA ASP A 64 3.06 -10.31 -0.59
C ASP A 64 3.31 -10.98 0.77
N SER A 65 2.26 -11.27 1.53
CA SER A 65 2.39 -12.01 2.80
C SER A 65 2.79 -13.48 2.61
N ALA A 66 2.63 -14.05 1.41
CA ALA A 66 2.93 -15.45 1.14
C ALA A 66 4.15 -15.67 0.23
N SER A 67 4.86 -14.60 -0.15
CA SER A 67 6.09 -14.70 -0.96
C SER A 67 7.07 -13.55 -0.67
N GLY A 68 8.19 -13.48 -1.40
CA GLY A 68 9.14 -12.36 -1.32
C GLY A 68 8.84 -11.22 -2.30
N TYR A 69 7.67 -11.24 -2.97
CA TYR A 69 7.32 -10.24 -3.97
C TYR A 69 6.97 -8.90 -3.31
N VAL A 70 7.58 -7.84 -3.82
CA VAL A 70 7.34 -6.46 -3.39
C VAL A 70 7.21 -5.58 -4.62
N VAL A 71 6.24 -4.68 -4.60
CA VAL A 71 6.01 -3.75 -5.70
C VAL A 71 5.76 -2.33 -5.19
N GLY A 72 6.18 -1.35 -6.00
CA GLY A 72 6.24 0.07 -5.69
C GLY A 72 7.45 0.71 -6.38
N PRO A 73 7.75 1.99 -6.09
CA PRO A 73 7.06 2.85 -5.13
C PRO A 73 5.73 3.40 -5.66
N PHE A 74 4.76 3.59 -4.77
CA PHE A 74 3.51 4.31 -5.03
C PHE A 74 3.45 5.61 -4.22
N PRO A 75 3.00 6.74 -4.80
CA PRO A 75 2.64 7.92 -4.04
C PRO A 75 1.37 7.71 -3.19
N SER A 76 1.27 8.47 -2.11
CA SER A 76 0.04 8.57 -1.32
C SER A 76 -1.12 9.06 -2.18
N GLY A 77 -2.26 8.39 -2.09
CA GLY A 77 -3.46 8.67 -2.85
C GLY A 77 -3.69 7.76 -4.06
N ASP A 78 -2.69 6.99 -4.48
CA ASP A 78 -2.81 6.04 -5.59
C ASP A 78 -3.85 4.95 -5.29
N ILE A 79 -4.58 4.57 -6.33
CA ILE A 79 -5.54 3.47 -6.28
C ILE A 79 -4.95 2.28 -7.01
N VAL A 80 -4.86 1.15 -6.32
CA VAL A 80 -4.42 -0.13 -6.87
C VAL A 80 -5.57 -1.14 -6.84
N LYS A 81 -5.52 -2.11 -7.74
CA LYS A 81 -6.30 -3.34 -7.64
C LYS A 81 -5.38 -4.45 -7.18
N ILE A 82 -5.76 -5.17 -6.16
CA ILE A 82 -5.02 -6.30 -5.60
C ILE A 82 -5.89 -7.54 -5.76
N THR A 83 -5.30 -8.65 -6.17
CA THR A 83 -6.01 -9.93 -6.33
C THR A 83 -5.15 -11.04 -5.76
N GLN A 84 -5.73 -11.86 -4.89
CA GLN A 84 -5.05 -13.07 -4.42
C GLN A 84 -5.14 -14.14 -5.51
N ASN A 85 -4.01 -14.78 -5.80
CA ASN A 85 -3.89 -15.91 -6.71
C ASN A 85 -2.98 -16.96 -6.06
N PRO A 86 -3.48 -17.74 -5.08
CA PRO A 86 -2.67 -18.68 -4.33
C PRO A 86 -2.00 -19.71 -5.25
N GLY A 87 -0.67 -19.82 -5.14
CA GLY A 87 0.14 -20.72 -5.98
C GLY A 87 0.46 -20.20 -7.38
N GLY A 88 0.03 -18.97 -7.70
CA GLY A 88 0.44 -18.25 -8.90
C GLY A 88 1.86 -17.68 -8.81
N THR A 89 2.26 -17.00 -9.88
CA THR A 89 3.44 -16.13 -9.87
C THR A 89 2.96 -14.70 -9.61
N PRO A 90 3.38 -14.05 -8.51
CA PRO A 90 3.04 -12.66 -8.26
C PRO A 90 3.55 -11.74 -9.38
N ASP A 91 2.72 -10.81 -9.80
CA ASP A 91 3.04 -9.86 -10.85
C ASP A 91 2.32 -8.51 -10.67
N GLN A 92 2.74 -7.54 -11.48
CA GLN A 92 2.06 -6.25 -11.60
C GLN A 92 1.84 -5.96 -13.08
N GLN A 93 0.63 -5.49 -13.36
CA GLN A 93 0.21 -5.01 -14.67
C GLN A 93 -0.31 -3.57 -14.55
N PRO A 94 -0.25 -2.76 -15.62
CA PRO A 94 -0.92 -1.47 -15.63
C PRO A 94 -2.41 -1.60 -15.30
N GLY A 95 -2.91 -0.74 -14.43
CA GLY A 95 -4.33 -0.71 -14.10
C GLY A 95 -5.17 -0.04 -15.20
N ALA A 96 -6.50 -0.08 -15.02
CA ALA A 96 -7.45 0.59 -15.90
C ALA A 96 -7.99 1.87 -15.27
N GLN A 97 -8.30 2.87 -16.10
CA GLN A 97 -8.90 4.15 -15.68
C GLN A 97 -8.00 4.88 -14.67
N ASN A 98 -8.48 5.15 -13.45
CA ASN A 98 -7.76 5.82 -12.38
C ASN A 98 -7.02 4.84 -11.43
N VAL A 99 -6.96 3.55 -11.79
CA VAL A 99 -6.18 2.56 -11.05
C VAL A 99 -4.79 2.48 -11.68
N VAL A 100 -3.75 2.71 -10.88
CA VAL A 100 -2.38 2.79 -11.38
C VAL A 100 -1.79 1.40 -11.68
N ALA A 101 -2.21 0.39 -10.91
CA ALA A 101 -1.68 -0.96 -11.03
C ALA A 101 -2.74 -2.02 -10.68
N HIS A 102 -2.69 -3.14 -11.39
CA HIS A 102 -3.32 -4.40 -10.98
C HIS A 102 -2.23 -5.36 -10.55
N ILE A 103 -2.23 -5.71 -9.26
CA ILE A 103 -1.22 -6.50 -8.57
C ILE A 103 -1.83 -7.86 -8.25
N HIS A 104 -1.16 -8.94 -8.64
CA HIS A 104 -1.51 -10.29 -8.21
C HIS A 104 -0.50 -10.78 -7.17
N LEU A 105 -1.00 -11.27 -6.05
CA LEU A 105 -0.20 -11.75 -4.91
C LEU A 105 -0.59 -13.19 -4.58
N ASN A 106 0.28 -13.95 -3.93
CA ASN A 106 -0.06 -15.30 -3.48
C ASN A 106 -0.85 -15.30 -2.17
N GLY A 107 -0.63 -14.30 -1.31
CA GLY A 107 -1.38 -14.05 -0.09
C GLY A 107 -1.99 -12.66 -0.07
N ASP A 108 -2.29 -12.17 1.14
CA ASP A 108 -2.75 -10.81 1.36
C ASP A 108 -1.64 -9.78 1.16
N ALA A 109 -2.05 -8.54 0.89
CA ALA A 109 -1.14 -7.42 0.76
C ALA A 109 -0.73 -6.87 2.14
N LEU A 110 0.58 -6.67 2.29
CA LEU A 110 1.21 -5.95 3.38
C LEU A 110 1.70 -4.60 2.84
N VAL A 111 1.02 -3.53 3.21
CA VAL A 111 1.37 -2.17 2.76
C VAL A 111 2.23 -1.49 3.81
N TYR A 112 3.37 -0.93 3.41
CA TYR A 112 4.24 -0.15 4.28
C TYR A 112 4.78 1.07 3.54
N ALA A 113 5.28 2.05 4.29
CA ALA A 113 5.85 3.28 3.76
C ALA A 113 7.35 3.38 4.08
N VAL A 114 8.09 4.10 3.24
CA VAL A 114 9.49 4.47 3.44
C VAL A 114 9.64 5.97 3.19
N ASP A 115 10.23 6.67 4.14
CA ASP A 115 10.47 8.12 4.06
C ASP A 115 11.79 8.45 3.34
N ALA A 116 12.04 9.74 3.12
CA ALA A 116 13.26 10.25 2.50
C ALA A 116 14.56 9.96 3.30
N ALA A 117 14.45 9.73 4.61
CA ALA A 117 15.58 9.35 5.47
C ALA A 117 15.86 7.84 5.45
N GLY A 118 14.97 7.04 4.86
CA GLY A 118 15.04 5.60 4.76
C GLY A 118 14.45 4.85 5.96
N ASN A 119 13.71 5.53 6.85
CA ASN A 119 12.99 4.82 7.91
C ASN A 119 11.80 4.06 7.29
N VAL A 120 11.55 2.87 7.82
CA VAL A 120 10.51 1.96 7.31
C VAL A 120 9.38 1.87 8.32
N GLY A 121 8.17 2.18 7.85
CA GLY A 121 6.93 2.09 8.60
C GLY A 121 6.51 0.65 8.92
N ALA A 122 5.69 0.50 9.95
CA ALA A 122 5.01 -0.76 10.22
C ALA A 122 4.05 -1.11 9.05
N SER A 123 3.96 -2.40 8.72
CA SER A 123 3.06 -2.86 7.66
C SER A 123 1.61 -2.93 8.14
N VAL A 124 0.68 -2.60 7.24
CA VAL A 124 -0.77 -2.78 7.41
C VAL A 124 -1.29 -3.86 6.47
N TRP A 125 -2.28 -4.62 6.93
CA TRP A 125 -2.89 -5.70 6.15
C TRP A 125 -4.05 -5.17 5.31
N CYS A 126 -3.98 -5.42 4.00
CA CYS A 126 -5.06 -5.16 3.05
C CYS A 126 -5.56 -6.50 2.53
N GLU A 127 -6.52 -7.05 3.26
CA GLU A 127 -6.99 -8.41 3.02
C GLU A 127 -7.76 -8.48 1.70
N VAL A 128 -7.38 -9.40 0.84
CA VAL A 128 -8.03 -9.65 -0.44
C VAL A 128 -8.64 -11.05 -0.44
N PRO A 129 -9.79 -11.26 -1.12
CA PRO A 129 -10.34 -12.60 -1.30
C PRO A 129 -9.43 -13.50 -2.13
#